data_AF-A0A383EMR1-F1
#
_entry.id   AF-A0A383EMR1-F1
#
_cell.length_a   1.000
_cell.length_b   1.000
_cell.length_c   1.000
_cell.angle_alpha   90.00
_cell.angle_beta   90.00
_cell.angle_gamma   90.00
#
_symmetry.space_group_name_H-M   'P 1'
#
loop_
_entity.id
_entity.type
_entity.pdbx_description
1 polymer ?
#
loop_
_entity_poly.entity_id
_entity_poly.type
_entity_poly.pdbx_seq_one_letter_code
_entity_poly.pdbx_strand_id
1 'polypeptide(L)'
;NNWFMPKEYIEFDISKWVLEQCDGDTELQRAGQELMAFQERNLLPLLNFMYYLVETMKKHNIVWGVGRGSSVSSFVLYKIGINRINPIYYSLDFSEFLR
;
A
#
# COMPACT_ATOMS: atom_id res chain seq x y z
N ASN A 1 17.33 -5.48 -8.83
CA ASN A 1 16.39 -4.46 -9.37
C ASN A 1 15.48 -4.98 -10.48
N ASN A 2 15.02 -6.23 -10.44
CA ASN A 2 14.13 -6.76 -11.49
C ASN A 2 12.79 -7.17 -10.86
N TRP A 3 11.93 -6.18 -10.57
CA TRP A 3 10.54 -6.45 -10.27
C TRP A 3 9.84 -6.87 -11.57
N PHE A 4 9.23 -8.05 -11.57
CA PHE A 4 8.53 -8.59 -12.74
C PHE A 4 7.13 -7.97 -12.85
N MET A 5 7.05 -6.77 -13.41
CA MET A 5 5.81 -6.07 -13.73
C MET A 5 5.97 -5.19 -14.97
N PRO A 6 4.88 -4.84 -15.68
CA PRO A 6 4.93 -3.98 -16.86
C PRO A 6 5.51 -2.59 -16.54
N LYS A 7 6.12 -1.94 -17.54
CA LYS A 7 6.80 -0.65 -17.40
C LYS A 7 5.89 0.45 -16.82
N GLU A 8 4.61 0.45 -17.18
CA GLU A 8 3.61 1.39 -16.68
C GLU A 8 3.46 1.35 -15.15
N TYR A 9 3.66 0.19 -14.52
CA TYR A 9 3.65 0.04 -13.06
C TYR A 9 5.00 0.36 -12.42
N ILE A 10 6.11 0.18 -13.14
CA ILE A 10 7.46 0.57 -12.67
C ILE A 10 7.56 2.09 -12.54
N GLU A 11 7.08 2.82 -13.54
CA GLU A 11 7.13 4.29 -13.59
C GLU A 11 5.93 4.95 -12.89
N PHE A 12 5.03 4.16 -12.29
CA PHE A 12 3.86 4.66 -11.60
C PHE A 12 4.23 5.41 -10.32
N ASP A 13 3.67 6.61 -10.14
CA ASP A 13 3.79 7.39 -8.92
C ASP A 13 2.77 6.91 -7.88
N ILE A 14 3.12 5.84 -7.17
CA ILE A 14 2.26 5.26 -6.14
C ILE A 14 2.01 6.20 -4.97
N SER A 15 2.98 7.06 -4.63
CA SER A 15 2.84 8.00 -3.53
C SER A 15 1.74 9.00 -3.84
N LYS A 16 1.76 9.59 -5.03
CA LYS A 16 0.70 10.49 -5.49
C LYS A 16 -0.66 9.77 -5.51
N TRP A 17 -0.73 8.59 -6.11
CA TRP A 17 -2.00 7.86 -6.20
C TRP A 17 -2.60 7.58 -4.81
N VAL A 18 -1.80 7.11 -3.85
CA VAL A 18 -2.26 6.82 -2.48
C VAL A 18 -2.79 8.08 -1.79
N LEU A 19 -2.09 9.22 -1.92
CA LEU A 19 -2.52 10.48 -1.33
C LEU A 19 -3.84 10.98 -1.94
N GLU A 20 -4.03 10.80 -3.25
CA GLU A 20 -5.28 11.13 -3.94
C GLU A 20 -6.47 10.23 -3.50
N GLN A 21 -6.21 9.04 -2.93
CA GLN A 21 -7.26 8.17 -2.39
C GLN A 21 -7.64 8.50 -0.93
N CYS A 22 -6.97 9.46 -0.29
CA CYS A 22 -7.22 9.80 1.12
C CYS A 22 -8.41 10.77 1.26
N ASP A 23 -9.21 10.55 2.30
CA ASP A 23 -10.34 11.39 2.67
C ASP A 23 -10.05 12.10 4.01
N GLY A 24 -9.83 13.41 3.92
CA GLY A 24 -9.52 14.26 5.06
C GLY A 24 -8.08 14.18 5.58
N ASP A 25 -7.78 15.05 6.55
CA ASP A 25 -6.41 15.26 7.04
C ASP A 25 -5.84 14.04 7.78
N THR A 26 -6.68 13.27 8.47
CA THR A 26 -6.23 12.09 9.24
C THR A 26 -5.65 11.02 8.33
N GLU A 27 -6.34 10.71 7.22
CA GLU A 27 -5.86 9.73 6.25
C GLU A 27 -4.61 10.24 5.53
N LEU A 28 -4.60 11.52 5.13
CA LEU A 28 -3.44 12.15 4.49
C LEU A 28 -2.19 12.10 5.37
N GLN A 29 -2.32 12.45 6.65
CA GLN A 29 -1.21 12.41 7.60
C GLN A 29 -0.67 10.99 7.77
N ARG A 30 -1.56 10.01 7.96
CA ARG A 30 -1.16 8.60 8.12
C ARG A 30 -0.49 8.07 6.84
N ALA A 31 -1.09 8.29 5.68
CA ALA A 31 -0.52 7.88 4.40
C ALA A 31 0.85 8.51 4.16
N GLY A 32 0.98 9.82 4.42
CA GLY A 32 2.24 10.54 4.30
C GLY A 32 3.35 9.96 5.18
N GLN A 33 3.05 9.68 6.45
CA GLN A 33 4.00 9.05 7.38
C GLN A 33 4.48 7.69 6.89
N GLU A 34 3.57 6.82 6.47
CA GLU A 34 3.92 5.49 5.96
C GLU A 34 4.73 5.57 4.66
N LEU A 35 4.31 6.42 3.71
CA LEU A 35 5.00 6.59 2.42
C LEU A 35 6.44 7.10 2.62
N MET A 36 6.66 8.04 3.54
CA MET A 36 8.02 8.47 3.91
C MET A 36 8.84 7.31 4.44
N ALA A 37 8.30 6.50 5.34
CA ALA A 37 8.99 5.35 5.91
C ALA A 37 9.32 4.26 4.86
N PHE A 38 8.46 4.05 3.86
CA PHE A 38 8.75 3.19 2.71
C PHE A 38 9.85 3.79 1.83
N GLN A 39 9.81 5.10 1.56
CA GLN A 39 10.80 5.79 0.74
C GLN A 39 12.20 5.74 1.38
N GLU A 40 12.30 6.02 2.68
CA GLU A 40 13.57 5.94 3.43
C GLU A 40 14.24 4.56 3.35
N ARG A 41 13.43 3.50 3.15
CA ARG A 41 13.88 2.12 3.01
C ARG A 41 14.01 1.66 1.54
N ASN A 42 13.82 2.55 0.57
CA ASN A 42 13.79 2.24 -0.87
C ASN A 42 12.73 1.19 -1.25
N LEU A 43 11.58 1.18 -0.57
CA LEU A 43 10.50 0.21 -0.75
C LEU A 43 9.35 0.72 -1.65
N LEU A 44 9.44 1.90 -2.27
CA LEU A 44 8.43 2.34 -3.24
C LEU A 44 8.21 1.34 -4.40
N PRO A 45 9.26 0.69 -4.96
CA PRO A 45 9.05 -0.35 -5.98
C PRO A 45 8.24 -1.56 -5.48
N LEU A 46 8.31 -1.88 -4.18
CA LEU A 46 7.48 -2.91 -3.57
C LEU A 46 6.01 -2.49 -3.61
N LEU A 47 5.69 -1.23 -3.30
CA LEU A 47 4.32 -0.71 -3.34
C LEU A 47 3.77 -0.73 -4.77
N ASN A 48 4.58 -0.32 -5.77
CA ASN A 48 4.21 -0.43 -7.18
C ASN A 48 3.85 -1.88 -7.57
N PHE A 49 4.65 -2.84 -7.10
CA PHE A 49 4.38 -4.25 -7.32
C PHE A 49 3.11 -4.74 -6.63
N MET A 50 2.84 -4.31 -5.39
CA MET A 50 1.60 -4.64 -4.69
C MET A 50 0.38 -4.08 -5.41
N TYR A 51 0.47 -2.86 -5.94
CA TYR A 51 -0.58 -2.26 -6.74
C TYR A 51 -0.82 -3.05 -8.04
N TYR A 52 0.25 -3.37 -8.77
CA TYR A 52 0.16 -4.25 -9.96
C TYR A 52 -0.50 -5.59 -9.66
N LEU A 53 -0.11 -6.24 -8.55
CA LEU A 53 -0.65 -7.52 -8.11
C LEU A 53 -2.17 -7.44 -7.89
N VAL A 54 -2.61 -6.42 -7.15
CA VAL A 54 -4.04 -6.20 -6.87
C VAL A 54 -4.82 -5.92 -8.15
N GLU A 55 -4.33 -5.03 -9.01
CA GLU A 55 -4.98 -4.71 -10.28
C GLU A 55 -5.09 -5.92 -11.19
N THR A 56 -4.04 -6.76 -11.24
CA THR A 56 -4.05 -8.02 -11.99
C THR A 56 -5.10 -8.97 -11.44
N MET A 57 -5.15 -9.17 -10.12
CA MET A 57 -6.14 -10.05 -9.50
C MET A 57 -7.57 -9.57 -9.75
N LYS A 58 -7.84 -8.26 -9.62
CA LYS A 58 -9.15 -7.66 -9.94
C LYS A 58 -9.53 -7.90 -11.40
N LYS A 59 -8.64 -7.61 -12.34
CA LYS A 59 -8.86 -7.78 -13.78
C LYS A 59 -9.25 -9.22 -14.14
N HIS A 60 -8.69 -10.19 -13.42
CA HIS A 60 -8.96 -11.62 -13.63
C HIS A 60 -10.04 -12.19 -12.70
N ASN A 61 -10.76 -11.35 -11.94
CA ASN A 61 -11.77 -11.77 -10.96
C ASN A 61 -11.26 -12.79 -9.93
N ILE A 62 -9.98 -12.68 -9.55
CA ILE A 62 -9.34 -13.52 -8.55
C ILE A 62 -9.55 -12.87 -7.17
N VAL A 63 -10.02 -13.65 -6.20
CA VAL A 63 -10.14 -13.21 -4.81
C VAL A 63 -8.88 -13.60 -4.05
N TRP A 64 -8.38 -12.70 -3.18
CA TRP A 64 -7.25 -12.96 -2.29
C TRP A 64 -7.65 -12.75 -0.82
N GLY A 65 -6.85 -13.34 0.07
CA GLY A 65 -7.03 -13.20 1.52
C GLY A 65 -6.85 -11.76 1.99
N VAL A 66 -7.63 -11.35 3.00
CA VAL A 66 -7.85 -9.95 3.39
C VAL A 66 -6.78 -9.33 4.30
N GLY A 67 -5.57 -9.87 4.27
CA GLY A 67 -4.44 -9.47 5.12
C GLY A 67 -4.12 -10.49 6.22
N ARG A 68 -2.82 -10.69 6.50
CA ARG A 68 -2.32 -11.58 7.57
C ARG A 68 -1.02 -11.03 8.15
N GLY A 69 -0.84 -11.18 9.46
CA GLY A 69 0.35 -10.69 10.16
C GLY A 69 0.38 -9.17 10.30
N SER A 70 1.57 -8.61 10.50
CA SER A 70 1.76 -7.18 10.78
C SER A 70 1.43 -6.27 9.59
N SER A 71 1.36 -6.78 8.35
CA SER A 71 1.00 -5.95 7.19
C SER A 71 -0.37 -5.30 7.27
N VAL A 72 -1.27 -5.85 8.09
CA VAL A 72 -2.61 -5.31 8.34
C VAL A 72 -2.57 -3.91 9.00
N SER A 73 -1.48 -3.55 9.67
CA SER A 73 -1.33 -2.22 10.28
C SER A 73 -0.96 -1.10 9.30
N SER A 74 -0.65 -1.43 8.04
CA SER A 74 -0.35 -0.42 7.01
C SER A 74 -1.61 0.11 6.32
N PHE A 75 -1.79 1.42 6.46
CA PHE A 75 -2.82 2.19 5.80
C PHE A 75 -2.58 2.32 4.28
N VAL A 76 -1.31 2.43 3.86
CA VAL A 76 -0.94 2.41 2.44
C VAL A 76 -1.35 1.09 1.78
N LEU A 77 -1.07 -0.05 2.42
CA LEU A 77 -1.48 -1.36 1.92
C LEU A 77 -3.00 -1.57 1.95
N TYR A 78 -3.70 -0.95 2.90
CA TYR A 78 -5.15 -0.88 2.91
C TYR A 78 -5.69 -0.11 1.70
N LYS A 79 -5.15 1.08 1.39
CA LYS A 79 -5.56 1.89 0.22
C LYS A 79 -5.29 1.19 -1.11
N ILE A 80 -4.16 0.49 -1.23
CA ILE A 80 -3.85 -0.34 -2.41
C ILE A 80 -4.86 -1.50 -2.57
N GLY A 81 -5.48 -1.95 -1.48
CA GLY A 81 -6.44 -3.06 -1.48
C GLY A 81 -5.82 -4.42 -1.18
N ILE A 82 -4.58 -4.45 -0.66
CA ILE A 82 -3.95 -5.67 -0.15
C ILE A 82 -4.68 -6.14 1.11
N ASN A 83 -4.96 -5.21 2.04
CA ASN A 83 -5.71 -5.47 3.26
C ASN A 83 -7.13 -4.90 3.13
N ARG A 84 -8.12 -5.54 3.78
CA ARG A 84 -9.50 -5.00 3.85
C ARG A 84 -9.86 -4.37 5.20
N ILE A 85 -8.93 -4.36 6.13
CA ILE A 85 -9.10 -3.80 7.48
C ILE A 85 -8.49 -2.39 7.47
N ASN A 86 -9.25 -1.39 7.88
CA ASN A 86 -8.75 -0.02 8.01
C ASN A 86 -7.94 0.10 9.32
N PRO A 87 -6.60 0.25 9.28
CA PRO A 87 -5.78 0.30 10.48
C PRO A 87 -5.96 1.58 11.30
N ILE A 88 -6.43 2.68 10.70
CA ILE A 88 -6.74 3.91 11.44
C ILE A 88 -7.93 3.66 12.36
N TYR A 89 -8.98 3.02 11.85
CA TYR A 89 -10.18 2.70 12.64
C TYR A 89 -9.86 1.84 13.86
N TYR A 90 -8.97 0.85 13.70
CA TYR A 90 -8.54 -0.04 14.79
C TYR A 90 -7.33 0.48 15.56
N SER A 91 -6.84 1.70 15.27
CA SER A 91 -5.66 2.29 15.89
C SER A 91 -4.43 1.37 15.88
N LEU A 92 -4.23 0.63 14.80
CA LEU A 92 -3.09 -0.28 14.65
C LEU A 92 -1.82 0.53 14.39
N ASP A 93 -0.73 0.15 15.06
CA ASP A 93 0.55 0.81 14.88
C ASP A 93 1.29 0.25 13.66
N PHE A 94 1.56 1.13 12.70
CA PHE A 94 2.34 0.79 11.51
C PHE A 94 3.80 0.46 11.84
N SER A 95 4.33 0.96 12.95
CA SER A 95 5.71 0.67 13.36
C SER A 95 5.97 -0.82 13.56
N GLU A 96 4.94 -1.60 13.89
CA GLU A 96 5.03 -3.07 14.02
C GLU A 96 5.29 -3.77 12.67
N PHE A 97 4.96 -3.14 11.55
CA PHE A 97 5.15 -3.72 10.22
C PHE A 97 6.53 -3.45 9.64
N LEU A 98 7.07 -2.23 9.81
CA LEU A 98 8.35 -1.80 9.24
C LEU A 98 9.55 -1.92 10.20
N ARG A 99 9.44 -2.77 11.22
CA ARG A 99 10.55 -3.15 12.12
C ARG A 99 11.62 -3.97 11.41
#